data_AF-A0A2E9N083-F1
#
_entry.id   AF-A0A2E9N083-F1
#
_cell.length_a   1.000
_cell.length_b   1.000
_cell.length_c   1.000
_cell.angle_alpha   90.00
_cell.angle_beta   90.00
_cell.angle_gamma   90.00
#
_symmetry.space_group_name_H-M   'P 1'
#
loop_
_entity.id
_entity.type
_entity.pdbx_description
1 polymer ?
#
loop_
_entity_poly.entity_id
_entity_poly.type
_entity_poly.pdbx_seq_one_letter_code
_entity_poly.pdbx_strand_id
1 'polypeptide(L)'
;MIISLVIEQALPYLPAPNHYPMKILECSIGILLVGMGSGIYLTAHLGAGPRDGLMAGLARLTDYPIAWVRTALEISAVSVGWLLGGSVGLGTLFFALGIGPAVSLGLFSVRHLFRETD
;
A
#
# COMPACT_ATOMS: atom_id res chain seq x y z
N MET A 1 -1.55 14.60 -7.99
CA MET A 1 -2.16 15.10 -9.24
C MET A 1 -1.61 14.39 -10.48
N ILE A 2 -0.29 14.33 -10.70
CA ILE A 2 0.29 13.65 -11.88
C ILE A 2 -0.10 12.17 -11.95
N ILE A 3 0.00 11.41 -10.84
CA ILE A 3 -0.34 9.97 -10.82
C ILE A 3 -1.80 9.72 -11.22
N SER A 4 -2.75 10.52 -10.68
CA SER A 4 -4.18 10.40 -11.03
C SER A 4 -4.40 10.62 -12.52
N LEU A 5 -3.81 11.69 -13.07
CA LEU A 5 -3.92 12.03 -14.48
C LEU A 5 -3.38 10.92 -15.40
N VAL A 6 -2.22 10.35 -15.03
CA VAL A 6 -1.62 9.25 -15.79
C VAL A 6 -2.49 7.99 -15.74
N ILE A 7 -3.05 7.66 -14.57
CA ILE A 7 -3.95 6.51 -14.42
C ILE A 7 -5.21 6.70 -15.27
N GLU A 8 -5.87 7.86 -15.17
CA GLU A 8 -7.09 8.17 -15.95
C GLU A 8 -6.85 8.05 -17.46
N GLN A 9 -5.68 8.49 -17.94
CA GLN A 9 -5.33 8.40 -19.35
C GLN A 9 -4.94 6.99 -19.80
N ALA A 10 -4.34 6.19 -18.92
CA ALA A 10 -3.89 4.83 -19.24
C ALA A 10 -5.02 3.79 -19.15
N LEU A 11 -5.98 3.99 -18.26
CA LEU A 11 -7.04 3.02 -17.95
C LEU A 11 -7.82 2.50 -19.17
N PRO A 12 -8.18 3.34 -20.18
CA PRO A 12 -8.89 2.86 -21.38
C PRO A 12 -8.09 1.87 -22.24
N TYR A 13 -6.76 1.87 -22.11
CA TYR A 13 -5.86 1.02 -22.89
C TYR A 13 -5.43 -0.25 -22.15
N LEU A 14 -5.71 -0.35 -20.85
CA LEU A 14 -5.31 -1.48 -20.03
C LEU A 14 -6.36 -2.62 -20.13
N PRO A 15 -5.91 -3.87 -20.34
CA PRO A 15 -6.83 -5.01 -20.38
C PRO A 15 -7.43 -5.25 -19.00
N ALA A 16 -8.77 -5.28 -18.92
CA ALA A 16 -9.47 -5.64 -17.69
C ALA A 16 -9.78 -7.15 -17.67
N PRO A 17 -9.30 -7.92 -16.68
CA PRO A 17 -9.62 -9.34 -16.60
C PRO A 17 -11.12 -9.54 -16.35
N ASN A 18 -11.75 -10.43 -17.11
CA ASN A 18 -13.19 -10.72 -16.93
C ASN A 18 -13.46 -11.74 -15.80
N HIS A 19 -12.48 -12.57 -15.47
CA HIS A 19 -12.62 -13.65 -14.49
C HIS A 19 -12.19 -13.20 -13.09
N TYR A 20 -13.02 -13.48 -12.07
CA TYR A 20 -12.75 -13.13 -10.68
C TYR A 20 -11.40 -13.59 -10.13
N PRO A 21 -10.93 -14.83 -10.39
CA PRO A 21 -9.61 -15.26 -9.91
C PRO A 21 -8.46 -14.40 -10.44
N MET A 22 -8.57 -13.95 -11.69
CA MET A 22 -7.55 -13.15 -12.34
C MET A 22 -7.51 -11.72 -11.79
N LYS A 23 -8.68 -11.15 -11.46
CA LYS A 23 -8.79 -9.86 -10.75
C LYS A 23 -8.15 -9.93 -9.36
N ILE A 24 -8.38 -11.02 -8.62
CA ILE A 24 -7.78 -11.21 -7.28
C ILE A 24 -6.26 -11.34 -7.40
N LEU A 25 -5.77 -12.12 -8.38
CA LEU A 25 -4.34 -12.26 -8.62
C LEU A 25 -3.69 -10.92 -8.96
N GLU A 26 -4.27 -10.17 -9.89
CA GLU A 26 -3.78 -8.83 -10.28
C GLU A 26 -3.74 -7.88 -9.07
N CYS A 27 -4.81 -7.84 -8.27
CA CYS A 27 -4.88 -7.01 -7.07
C CYS A 27 -3.83 -7.42 -6.03
N SER A 28 -3.61 -8.73 -5.86
CA SER A 28 -2.61 -9.26 -4.92
C SER A 28 -1.19 -8.88 -5.34
N ILE A 29 -0.87 -9.04 -6.63
CA ILE A 29 0.42 -8.64 -7.20
C ILE A 29 0.61 -7.12 -7.02
N GLY A 30 -0.41 -6.32 -7.32
CA GLY A 30 -0.37 -4.87 -7.13
C GLY A 30 -0.07 -4.47 -5.68
N ILE A 31 -0.75 -5.07 -4.70
CA ILE A 31 -0.51 -4.81 -3.28
C ILE A 31 0.94 -5.15 -2.88
N LEU A 32 1.44 -6.30 -3.34
CA LEU A 32 2.82 -6.72 -3.06
C LEU A 32 3.84 -5.77 -3.69
N LEU A 33 3.63 -5.35 -4.94
CA LEU A 33 4.48 -4.39 -5.63
C LEU A 33 4.51 -3.04 -4.90
N VAL A 34 3.37 -2.52 -4.45
CA VAL A 34 3.30 -1.29 -3.66
C VAL A 34 4.04 -1.47 -2.33
N GLY A 35 3.88 -2.61 -1.66
CA GLY A 35 4.58 -2.92 -0.41
C GLY A 35 6.11 -2.98 -0.59
N MET A 36 6.57 -3.65 -1.65
CA MET A 36 7.99 -3.76 -1.98
C MET A 36 8.60 -2.41 -2.35
N GLY A 37 7.92 -1.65 -3.22
CA GLY A 37 8.32 -0.29 -3.57
C GLY A 37 8.41 0.61 -2.32
N SER A 38 7.45 0.48 -1.40
CA SER A 38 7.47 1.18 -0.11
C SER A 38 8.70 0.83 0.71
N GLY A 39 9.05 -0.45 0.79
CA GLY A 39 10.27 -0.92 1.45
C GLY A 39 11.52 -0.27 0.87
N ILE A 40 11.70 -0.32 -0.45
CA ILE A 40 12.88 0.18 -1.16
C ILE A 40 13.08 1.68 -0.92
N TYR A 41 12.05 2.50 -1.15
CA TYR A 41 12.23 3.94 -1.06
C TYR A 41 12.38 4.41 0.40
N LEU A 42 11.69 3.77 1.37
CA LEU A 42 11.80 4.13 2.79
C LEU A 42 13.19 3.80 3.34
N THR A 43 13.80 2.69 2.93
CA THR A 43 15.17 2.34 3.33
C THR A 43 16.23 3.21 2.66
N ALA A 44 15.94 3.76 1.48
CA ALA A 44 16.84 4.66 0.76
C ALA A 44 16.90 6.08 1.35
N HIS A 45 16.18 6.36 2.46
CA HIS A 45 16.15 7.66 3.14
C HIS A 45 15.77 8.85 2.24
N LEU A 46 15.04 8.59 1.14
CA LEU A 46 14.60 9.62 0.18
C LEU A 46 13.49 10.55 0.70
N GLY A 47 13.19 10.48 2.00
CA GLY A 47 12.08 11.15 2.64
C GLY A 47 10.79 10.33 2.56
N ALA A 48 10.08 10.23 3.69
CA ALA A 48 8.78 9.58 3.72
C ALA A 48 7.68 10.51 3.18
N GLY A 49 6.85 10.01 2.26
CA GLY A 49 5.64 10.72 1.86
C GLY A 49 4.66 10.90 3.04
N PRO A 50 3.65 11.79 2.95
CA PRO A 50 2.80 12.17 4.08
C PRO A 50 2.09 10.97 4.75
N ARG A 51 1.59 10.02 3.95
CA ARG A 51 0.91 8.81 4.45
C ARG A 51 1.87 7.85 5.16
N ASP A 52 3.05 7.65 4.59
CA ASP A 52 4.07 6.75 5.13
C ASP A 52 4.83 7.37 6.31
N GLY A 53 4.96 8.70 6.32
CA GLY A 53 5.46 9.48 7.45
C GLY A 53 4.51 9.41 8.64
N LEU A 54 3.19 9.54 8.41
CA LEU A 54 2.18 9.32 9.46
C LEU A 54 2.25 7.91 10.02
N MET A 55 2.32 6.90 9.14
CA MET A 55 2.49 5.50 9.54
C MET A 55 3.77 5.29 10.38
N ALA A 56 4.92 5.79 9.92
CA ALA A 56 6.19 5.64 10.62
C ALA A 56 6.21 6.41 11.95
N GLY A 57 5.61 7.60 12.01
CA GLY A 57 5.49 8.41 13.22
C GLY A 57 4.58 7.74 14.25
N LEU A 58 3.40 7.28 13.85
CA LEU A 58 2.48 6.56 14.72
C LEU A 58 3.08 5.25 15.22
N ALA A 59 3.73 4.47 14.35
CA ALA A 59 4.39 3.23 14.76
C ALA A 59 5.48 3.48 15.81
N ARG A 60 6.23 4.58 15.71
CA ARG A 60 7.22 4.99 16.72
C ARG A 60 6.58 5.47 18.04
N LEU A 61 5.43 6.14 17.96
CA LEU A 61 4.75 6.68 19.14
C LEU A 61 4.01 5.60 19.93
N THR A 62 3.39 4.64 19.25
CA THR A 62 2.53 3.61 19.86
C THR A 62 3.25 2.28 20.09
N ASP A 63 4.50 2.15 19.63
CA ASP A 63 5.28 0.90 19.64
C ASP A 63 4.57 -0.29 18.96
N TYR A 64 3.64 0.00 18.05
CA TYR A 64 2.92 -1.01 17.30
C TYR A 64 3.66 -1.36 16.00
N PRO A 65 3.54 -2.61 15.49
CA PRO A 65 4.15 -2.98 14.24
C PRO A 65 3.60 -2.14 13.07
N ILE A 66 4.48 -1.80 12.12
CA ILE A 66 4.16 -0.99 10.94
C ILE A 66 2.95 -1.56 10.18
N ALA A 67 2.85 -2.89 10.07
CA ALA A 67 1.72 -3.56 9.42
C ALA A 67 0.37 -3.16 10.04
N TRP A 68 0.26 -3.18 11.37
CA TRP A 68 -0.98 -2.87 12.08
C TRP A 68 -1.35 -1.40 11.94
N VAL A 69 -0.38 -0.50 12.14
CA VAL A 69 -0.61 0.94 11.99
C VAL A 69 -1.06 1.27 10.57
N ARG A 70 -0.42 0.67 9.56
CA ARG A 70 -0.77 0.88 8.16
C ARG A 70 -2.17 0.40 7.83
N THR A 71 -2.51 -0.82 8.24
CA THR A 71 -3.86 -1.37 8.01
C THR A 71 -4.92 -0.53 8.72
N ALA A 72 -4.66 -0.08 9.96
CA ALA A 72 -5.59 0.78 10.69
C ALA A 72 -5.81 2.14 9.99
N LEU A 73 -4.74 2.76 9.48
CA LEU A 73 -4.83 3.99 8.70
C LEU A 73 -5.72 3.80 7.47
N GLU A 74 -5.54 2.73 6.71
CA GLU A 74 -6.39 2.46 5.55
C GLU A 74 -7.84 2.20 5.91
N ILE A 75 -8.09 1.37 6.92
CA ILE A 75 -9.46 1.08 7.35
C ILE A 75 -10.14 2.38 7.79
N SER A 76 -9.45 3.26 8.51
CA SER A 76 -10.00 4.55 8.91
C SER A 76 -10.30 5.44 7.70
N ALA A 77 -9.38 5.55 6.75
CA ALA A 77 -9.56 6.35 5.54
C ALA A 77 -10.73 5.84 4.67
N VAL A 78 -10.83 4.51 4.49
CA VAL A 78 -11.93 3.87 3.76
C VAL A 78 -13.25 4.09 4.49
N SER A 79 -13.28 3.95 5.82
CA SER A 79 -14.49 4.15 6.62
C SER A 79 -14.99 5.59 6.53
N VAL A 80 -14.09 6.57 6.66
CA VAL A 80 -14.44 7.99 6.52
C VAL A 80 -14.92 8.28 5.09
N GLY A 81 -14.22 7.78 4.08
CA GLY A 81 -14.62 7.94 2.68
C GLY A 81 -16.01 7.36 2.40
N TRP A 82 -16.33 6.20 3.00
CA TRP A 82 -17.64 5.58 2.87
C TRP A 82 -18.75 6.40 3.54
N LEU A 83 -18.51 6.91 4.76
CA LEU A 83 -19.46 7.76 5.47
C LEU A 83 -19.74 9.08 4.74
N LEU A 84 -18.78 9.59 3.98
CA LEU A 84 -18.93 10.77 3.12
C LEU A 84 -19.65 10.47 1.78
N GLY A 85 -20.12 9.24 1.56
CA GLY A 85 -20.84 8.84 0.35
C GLY A 85 -19.99 8.18 -0.73
N GLY A 86 -18.72 7.85 -0.45
CA GLY A 86 -17.87 7.10 -1.36
C GLY A 86 -18.26 5.62 -1.47
N SER A 87 -17.96 4.98 -2.59
CA SER A 87 -18.20 3.55 -2.78
C SER A 87 -17.03 2.70 -2.29
N VAL A 88 -17.29 1.64 -1.53
CA VAL A 88 -16.29 0.65 -1.12
C VAL A 88 -16.45 -0.61 -1.95
N GLY A 89 -15.44 -0.93 -2.76
CA GLY A 89 -15.40 -2.15 -3.56
C GLY A 89 -14.60 -3.27 -2.88
N LEU A 90 -14.71 -4.49 -3.42
CA LEU A 90 -13.91 -5.64 -2.97
C LEU A 90 -12.41 -5.38 -3.06
N GLY A 91 -11.94 -4.73 -4.14
CA GLY A 91 -10.53 -4.35 -4.29
C GLY A 91 -10.06 -3.37 -3.23
N THR A 92 -10.93 -2.43 -2.80
CA THR A 92 -10.62 -1.46 -1.75
C THR A 92 -10.41 -2.14 -0.41
N LEU A 93 -11.30 -3.07 -0.04
CA LEU A 93 -11.18 -3.86 1.17
C LEU A 93 -9.93 -4.74 1.15
N PHE A 94 -9.68 -5.39 0.00
CA PHE A 94 -8.52 -6.26 -0.18
C PHE A 94 -7.21 -5.47 -0.04
N PHE A 95 -7.15 -4.27 -0.63
CA PHE A 95 -6.01 -3.36 -0.48
C PHE A 95 -5.85 -2.88 0.97
N ALA A 96 -6.92 -2.41 1.60
CA ALA A 96 -6.87 -1.86 2.96
C ALA A 96 -6.33 -2.88 3.98
N LEU A 97 -6.74 -4.15 3.84
CA LEU A 97 -6.28 -5.24 4.69
C LEU A 97 -4.88 -5.74 4.31
N GLY A 98 -4.59 -5.85 3.02
CA GLY A 98 -3.36 -6.46 2.51
C GLY A 98 -2.13 -5.55 2.53
N ILE A 99 -2.30 -4.23 2.46
CA ILE A 99 -1.18 -3.32 2.28
C ILE A 99 -0.26 -3.23 3.49
N GLY A 100 -0.79 -3.35 4.71
CA GLY A 100 0.01 -3.32 5.94
C GLY A 100 1.05 -4.45 5.97
N PRO A 101 0.63 -5.72 5.88
CA PRO A 101 1.55 -6.86 5.76
C PRO A 101 2.51 -6.73 4.57
N ALA A 102 2.03 -6.29 3.41
CA ALA A 102 2.87 -6.14 2.21
C ALA A 102 3.99 -5.11 2.39
N VAL A 103 3.71 -3.95 3.01
CA VAL A 103 4.72 -2.94 3.33
C VAL A 103 5.72 -3.46 4.36
N SER A 104 5.25 -4.17 5.38
CA SER A 104 6.13 -4.78 6.38
C SER A 104 7.06 -5.82 5.75
N LEU A 105 6.55 -6.64 4.84
CA LEU A 105 7.35 -7.59 4.06
C LEU A 105 8.37 -6.85 3.19
N GLY A 106 7.97 -5.80 2.48
CA GLY A 106 8.90 -4.98 1.68
C GLY A 106 10.04 -4.40 2.51
N LEU A 107 9.73 -3.80 3.66
CA LEU A 107 10.73 -3.27 4.59
C LEU A 107 11.66 -4.37 5.12
N PHE A 108 11.12 -5.54 5.46
CA PHE A 108 11.90 -6.68 5.93
C PHE A 108 12.84 -7.21 4.85
N SER A 109 12.33 -7.48 3.65
CA SER A 109 13.10 -8.01 2.52
C SER A 109 14.25 -7.10 2.13
N VAL A 110 14.00 -5.80 2.05
CA VAL A 110 15.03 -4.82 1.67
C VAL A 110 16.09 -4.71 2.77
N ARG A 111 15.69 -4.61 4.04
CA ARG A 111 16.65 -4.59 5.15
C ARG A 111 17.50 -5.85 5.23
N HIS A 112 16.94 -7.01 4.90
CA HIS A 112 17.69 -8.27 4.91
C HIS A 112 18.75 -8.28 3.80
N LEU A 113 18.36 -7.92 2.58
CA LEU A 113 19.25 -7.91 1.41
C LEU A 113 20.43 -6.95 1.55
N PHE A 114 20.22 -5.78 2.18
CA PHE A 114 21.27 -4.78 2.37
C PHE A 114 22.08 -4.95 3.67
N ARG A 115 21.64 -5.77 4.63
CA ARG A 115 22.43 -6.08 5.84
C ARG A 115 23.56 -7.07 5.60
N GLU A 116 23.56 -7.78 4.48
CA GLU A 116 24.63 -8.73 4.10
C GLU A 116 25.86 -8.08 3.47
N THR A 117 25.87 -6.74 3.32
CA THR A 117 26.98 -6.00 2.67
C THR A 117 27.88 -5.24 3.65
N ASP A 118 27.61 -5.31 4.96
CA ASP A 118 28.45 -4.74 6.05
C ASP A 118 29.13 -5.85 6.87
#